data_AF-F3CEL5-F1
#
_entry.id   AF-F3CEL5-F1
#
_cell.length_a   1.000
_cell.length_b   1.000
_cell.length_c   1.000
_cell.angle_alpha   90.00
_cell.angle_beta   90.00
_cell.angle_gamma   90.00
#
_symmetry.space_group_name_H-M   'P 1'
#
loop_
_entity.id
_entity.type
_entity.pdbx_description
1 polymer ?
#
loop_
_entity_poly.entity_id
_entity_poly.type
_entity_poly.pdbx_seq_one_letter_code
_entity_poly.pdbx_strand_id
1 'polypeptide(L)'
;GLRALDQALEALGDEVQAHIHFQPFELNPNMPAEGQDIKEHIAEKYGSTPEQIESIHETIRERGAELGFTFAKGERRIYNTFDAHRLLHWAEQQGKQYALKQALFEAYFSDLKDPSSHQTLADVAQKVGLDRLRAQAILDSGEYTAEVREAEQLWTS
;
A
#
# COMPACT_ATOMS: atom_id res chain seq x y z
N GLY A 1 6.46 -7.52 7.09
CA GLY A 1 7.12 -6.82 5.97
C GLY A 1 7.82 -5.59 6.48
N LEU A 2 7.28 -4.39 6.23
CA LEU A 2 7.92 -3.12 6.61
C LEU A 2 8.24 -3.01 8.11
N ARG A 3 7.29 -3.31 9.01
CA ARG A 3 7.54 -3.27 10.46
C ARG A 3 8.65 -4.21 10.94
N ALA A 4 8.79 -5.37 10.30
CA ALA A 4 9.87 -6.30 10.62
C ALA A 4 11.23 -5.78 10.14
N LEU A 5 11.26 -5.10 8.99
CA LEU A 5 12.46 -4.38 8.52
C LEU A 5 12.82 -3.26 9.49
N ASP A 6 11.83 -2.46 9.93
CA ASP A 6 12.05 -1.37 10.89
C ASP A 6 12.66 -1.89 12.20
N GLN A 7 12.11 -2.98 12.77
CA GLN A 7 12.65 -3.61 13.97
C GLN A 7 14.07 -4.17 13.76
N ALA A 8 14.35 -4.74 12.58
CA ALA A 8 15.68 -5.25 12.27
C ALA A 8 16.71 -4.11 12.15
N LEU A 9 16.34 -3.00 11.52
CA LEU A 9 17.20 -1.81 11.42
C LEU A 9 17.42 -1.17 12.79
N GLU A 10 16.38 -1.09 13.62
CA GLU A 10 16.51 -0.59 15.00
C GLU A 10 17.45 -1.47 15.83
N ALA A 11 17.37 -2.80 15.69
CA ALA A 11 18.25 -3.73 16.37
C ALA A 11 19.71 -3.62 15.91
N LEU A 12 19.96 -3.23 14.66
CA LEU A 12 21.30 -2.97 14.12
C LEU A 12 21.87 -1.62 14.56
N GLY A 13 21.01 -0.68 15.00
CA GLY A 13 21.43 0.63 15.48
C GLY A 13 22.36 1.35 14.49
N ASP A 14 23.48 1.88 15.00
CA ASP A 14 24.44 2.65 14.20
C ASP A 14 25.37 1.77 13.33
N GLU A 15 25.27 0.43 13.42
CA GLU A 15 26.09 -0.47 12.61
C GLU A 15 25.73 -0.40 11.12
N VAL A 16 24.50 -0.01 10.80
CA VAL A 16 23.99 0.09 9.43
C VAL A 16 23.27 1.42 9.23
N GLN A 17 23.73 2.21 8.25
CA GLN A 17 22.97 3.34 7.72
C GLN A 17 22.15 2.88 6.52
N ALA A 18 20.83 2.82 6.68
CA ALA A 18 19.91 2.40 5.63
C ALA A 18 19.17 3.58 5.02
N HIS A 19 19.10 3.61 3.70
CA HIS A 19 18.22 4.49 2.94
C HIS A 19 17.13 3.64 2.30
N ILE A 20 15.88 3.84 2.72
CA ILE A 20 14.73 3.10 2.19
C ILE A 20 14.09 3.91 1.08
N HIS A 21 13.99 3.28 -0.09
CA HIS A 21 13.28 3.81 -1.25
C HIS A 21 12.27 2.76 -1.74
N PHE A 22 11.01 3.16 -1.86
CA PHE A 22 9.92 2.28 -2.27
C PHE A 22 9.70 2.36 -3.78
N GLN A 23 9.62 1.19 -4.39
CA GLN A 23 9.41 1.04 -5.83
C GLN A 23 7.97 0.58 -6.12
N PRO A 24 7.37 1.02 -7.24
CA PRO A 24 6.02 0.62 -7.60
C PRO A 24 5.97 -0.82 -8.11
N PHE A 25 4.96 -1.56 -7.65
CA PHE A 25 4.69 -2.93 -8.07
C PHE A 25 3.21 -3.25 -7.81
N GLU A 26 2.44 -3.40 -8.89
CA GLU A 26 1.01 -3.74 -8.81
C GLU A 26 0.81 -5.25 -8.95
N LEU A 27 0.19 -5.88 -7.95
CA LEU A 27 -0.18 -7.29 -8.03
C LEU A 27 -1.27 -7.56 -9.08
N ASN A 28 -2.14 -6.57 -9.32
CA ASN A 28 -3.26 -6.64 -10.25
C ASN A 28 -3.40 -5.30 -11.00
N PRO A 29 -2.52 -5.00 -11.98
CA PRO A 29 -2.52 -3.71 -12.68
C PRO A 29 -3.80 -3.44 -13.49
N ASN A 30 -4.51 -4.51 -13.87
CA ASN A 30 -5.78 -4.43 -14.60
C ASN A 30 -7.02 -4.42 -13.68
N MET A 31 -6.84 -4.31 -12.36
CA MET A 31 -7.96 -4.21 -11.41
C MET A 31 -8.75 -2.94 -11.69
N PRO A 32 -10.09 -2.99 -11.82
CA PRO A 32 -10.90 -1.78 -11.96
C PRO A 32 -10.87 -0.94 -10.68
N ALA A 33 -11.24 0.34 -10.79
CA ALA A 33 -11.19 1.27 -9.67
C ALA A 33 -12.08 0.82 -8.50
N GLU A 34 -13.29 0.34 -8.78
CA GLU A 34 -14.22 -0.21 -7.79
C GLU A 34 -13.70 -1.46 -7.05
N GLY A 35 -12.59 -2.04 -7.52
CA GLY A 35 -11.98 -3.24 -6.99
C GLY A 35 -12.83 -4.51 -7.14
N GLN A 36 -12.34 -5.61 -6.59
CA GLN A 36 -13.02 -6.91 -6.53
C GLN A 36 -13.12 -7.37 -5.08
N ASP A 37 -14.19 -8.10 -4.73
CA ASP A 37 -14.28 -8.74 -3.41
C ASP A 37 -13.16 -9.79 -3.24
N ILE A 38 -12.50 -9.78 -2.07
CA ILE A 38 -11.34 -10.63 -1.81
C ILE A 38 -11.70 -12.13 -1.80
N LYS A 39 -12.93 -12.50 -1.40
CA LYS A 39 -13.37 -13.90 -1.31
C LYS A 39 -13.61 -14.46 -2.70
N GLU A 40 -14.22 -13.68 -3.58
CA GLU A 40 -14.41 -14.03 -4.99
C GLU A 40 -13.06 -14.18 -5.70
N HIS A 41 -12.16 -13.20 -5.52
CA HIS A 41 -10.85 -13.24 -6.16
C HIS A 41 -9.96 -14.41 -5.70
N ILE A 42 -9.95 -14.73 -4.40
CA ILE A 42 -9.13 -15.84 -3.89
C ILE A 42 -9.71 -17.20 -4.30
N ALA A 43 -11.04 -17.35 -4.31
CA ALA A 43 -11.68 -18.56 -4.80
C ALA A 43 -11.34 -18.83 -6.28
N GLU A 44 -11.36 -17.79 -7.11
CA GLU A 44 -11.03 -17.86 -8.53
C GLU A 44 -9.54 -18.14 -8.79
N LYS A 45 -8.63 -17.51 -8.02
CA LYS A 45 -7.19 -17.54 -8.30
C LYS A 45 -6.44 -18.68 -7.62
N TYR A 46 -6.85 -19.09 -6.42
CA TYR A 46 -6.08 -20.03 -5.58
C TYR A 46 -6.82 -21.33 -5.25
N GLY A 47 -8.11 -21.47 -5.61
CA GLY A 47 -8.90 -22.68 -5.34
C GLY A 47 -8.95 -23.08 -3.86
N SER A 48 -8.66 -22.14 -2.95
CA SER A 48 -8.58 -22.37 -1.51
C SER A 48 -9.96 -22.35 -0.87
N THR A 49 -10.20 -23.17 0.14
CA THR A 49 -11.49 -23.18 0.85
C THR A 49 -11.63 -21.95 1.74
N PRO A 50 -12.85 -21.51 2.08
CA PRO A 50 -13.07 -20.38 2.99
C PRO A 50 -12.32 -20.51 4.32
N GLU A 51 -12.20 -21.73 4.86
CA GLU A 51 -11.49 -22.02 6.11
C GLU A 51 -9.98 -21.82 5.98
N GLN A 52 -9.40 -22.18 4.82
CA GLN A 52 -7.98 -21.95 4.54
C GLN A 52 -7.68 -20.45 4.43
N ILE A 53 -8.57 -19.69 3.78
CA ILE A 53 -8.45 -18.24 3.65
C ILE A 53 -8.50 -17.58 5.03
N GLU A 54 -9.45 -17.98 5.88
CA GLU A 54 -9.57 -17.45 7.23
C GLU A 54 -8.34 -17.76 8.08
N SER A 55 -7.81 -18.99 8.01
CA SER A 55 -6.60 -19.39 8.74
C SER A 55 -5.37 -18.58 8.30
N ILE A 56 -5.22 -18.32 6.99
CA ILE A 56 -4.13 -17.48 6.46
C ILE A 56 -4.28 -16.04 6.97
N HIS A 57 -5.49 -15.48 6.93
CA HIS A 57 -5.77 -14.13 7.42
C HIS A 57 -5.49 -13.98 8.91
N GLU A 58 -5.88 -14.96 9.71
CA GLU A 58 -5.65 -14.94 11.16
C GLU A 58 -4.15 -15.00 11.47
N THR A 59 -3.40 -15.85 10.74
CA THR A 59 -1.94 -15.91 10.86
C THR A 59 -1.29 -14.56 10.54
N ILE A 60 -1.72 -13.88 9.48
CA ILE A 60 -1.21 -12.54 9.11
C ILE A 60 -1.55 -11.52 10.20
N ARG A 61 -2.76 -11.59 10.77
CA ARG A 61 -3.23 -10.68 11.81
C ARG A 61 -2.38 -10.83 13.09
N GLU A 62 -2.13 -12.06 13.52
CA GLU A 62 -1.30 -12.35 14.70
C GLU A 62 0.14 -11.85 14.51
N ARG A 63 0.76 -12.16 13.37
CA ARG A 63 2.10 -11.64 13.03
C ARG A 63 2.15 -10.12 12.95
N GLY A 64 1.10 -9.48 12.44
CA GLY A 64 0.98 -8.03 12.45
C GLY A 64 0.97 -7.47 13.87
N ALA A 65 0.17 -8.07 14.75
CA ALA A 65 0.03 -7.63 16.14
C ALA A 65 1.34 -7.76 16.93
N GLU A 66 2.11 -8.84 16.71
CA GLU A 66 3.47 -9.02 17.28
C GLU A 66 4.41 -7.86 16.89
N LEU A 67 4.19 -7.24 15.73
CA LEU A 67 4.97 -6.14 15.19
C LEU A 67 4.32 -4.76 15.42
N GLY A 68 3.29 -4.67 16.27
CA GLY A 68 2.59 -3.43 16.58
C GLY A 68 1.73 -2.88 15.43
N PHE A 69 1.32 -3.73 14.48
CA PHE A 69 0.45 -3.36 13.37
C PHE A 69 -0.90 -4.08 13.44
N THR A 70 -1.99 -3.31 13.49
CA THR A 70 -3.34 -3.88 13.61
C THR A 70 -3.98 -4.06 12.24
N PHE A 71 -4.22 -5.31 11.87
CA PHE A 71 -5.08 -5.64 10.73
C PHE A 71 -6.53 -5.70 11.19
N ALA A 72 -7.43 -4.92 10.57
CA ALA A 72 -8.84 -4.93 10.92
C ALA A 72 -9.55 -6.22 10.49
N LYS A 73 -10.53 -6.64 11.30
CA LYS A 73 -11.48 -7.70 10.95
C LYS A 73 -12.64 -7.09 10.17
N GLY A 74 -12.96 -7.64 9.01
CA GLY A 74 -14.04 -7.13 8.15
C GLY A 74 -13.89 -7.60 6.72
N GLU A 75 -14.88 -7.28 5.90
CA GLU A 75 -14.81 -7.51 4.46
C GLU A 75 -13.73 -6.62 3.85
N ARG A 76 -12.85 -7.25 3.07
CA ARG A 76 -11.78 -6.57 2.36
C ARG A 76 -12.06 -6.69 0.88
N ARG A 77 -11.74 -5.63 0.15
CA ARG A 77 -11.74 -5.61 -1.31
C ARG A 77 -10.32 -5.42 -1.78
N ILE A 78 -10.01 -5.99 -2.92
CA ILE A 78 -8.75 -5.76 -3.63
C ILE A 78 -9.01 -4.59 -4.58
N TYR A 79 -8.25 -3.51 -4.42
CA TYR A 79 -8.38 -2.31 -5.23
C TYR A 79 -7.18 -2.13 -6.15
N ASN A 80 -7.36 -1.33 -7.20
CA ASN A 80 -6.25 -0.79 -7.96
C ASN A 80 -5.39 0.11 -7.05
N THR A 81 -4.08 0.10 -7.25
CA THR A 81 -3.13 0.86 -6.42
C THR A 81 -2.29 1.85 -7.20
N PHE A 82 -2.56 2.03 -8.50
CA PHE A 82 -1.74 2.83 -9.38
C PHE A 82 -1.65 4.29 -8.94
N ASP A 83 -2.76 4.90 -8.55
CA ASP A 83 -2.75 6.30 -8.07
C ASP A 83 -2.05 6.45 -6.72
N ALA A 84 -2.10 5.42 -5.87
CA ALA A 84 -1.28 5.39 -4.65
C ALA A 84 0.22 5.37 -4.99
N HIS A 85 0.61 4.66 -6.05
CA HIS A 85 2.00 4.66 -6.53
C HIS A 85 2.43 6.01 -7.12
N ARG A 86 1.54 6.71 -7.84
CA ARG A 86 1.79 8.08 -8.33
C ARG A 86 2.03 9.06 -7.18
N LEU A 87 1.23 8.97 -6.11
CA LEU A 87 1.46 9.80 -4.93
C LEU A 87 2.75 9.43 -4.19
N LEU A 88 3.14 8.15 -4.15
CA LEU A 88 4.41 7.72 -3.57
C LEU A 88 5.62 8.26 -4.35
N HIS A 89 5.55 8.28 -5.68
CA HIS A 89 6.57 8.90 -6.52
C HIS A 89 6.70 10.39 -6.21
N TRP A 90 5.58 11.12 -6.17
CA TRP A 90 5.60 12.53 -5.79
C TRP A 90 6.13 12.77 -4.37
N ALA A 91 5.67 11.97 -3.40
CA ALA A 91 6.05 12.11 -2.00
C ALA A 91 7.55 11.88 -1.77
N GLU A 92 8.22 11.12 -2.62
CA GLU A 92 9.68 10.99 -2.61
C GLU A 92 10.38 12.32 -2.84
N GLN A 93 9.93 13.09 -3.83
CA GLN A 93 10.46 14.42 -4.15
C GLN A 93 10.26 15.41 -2.98
N GLN A 94 9.35 15.09 -2.06
CA GLN A 94 9.06 15.86 -0.84
C GLN A 94 9.74 15.30 0.41
N GLY A 95 10.51 14.20 0.30
CA GLY A 95 11.12 13.52 1.45
C GLY A 95 10.10 12.83 2.39
N LYS A 96 8.92 12.46 1.86
CA LYS A 96 7.78 11.92 2.61
C LYS A 96 7.30 10.54 2.13
N GLN A 97 8.01 9.92 1.19
CA GLN A 97 7.62 8.62 0.62
C GLN A 97 7.38 7.55 1.70
N TYR A 98 8.29 7.42 2.66
CA TYR A 98 8.18 6.44 3.74
C TYR A 98 6.96 6.71 4.63
N ALA A 99 6.76 7.96 5.05
CA ALA A 99 5.60 8.35 5.86
C ALA A 99 4.29 8.07 5.11
N LEU A 100 4.22 8.43 3.83
CA LEU A 100 3.04 8.16 2.99
C LEU A 100 2.79 6.65 2.84
N LYS A 101 3.84 5.84 2.64
CA LYS A 101 3.70 4.38 2.52
C LYS A 101 3.12 3.76 3.78
N GLN A 102 3.58 4.18 4.95
CA GLN A 102 3.02 3.72 6.23
C GLN A 102 1.54 4.11 6.37
N ALA A 103 1.20 5.36 6.04
CA ALA A 103 -0.17 5.85 6.14
C ALA A 103 -1.13 5.16 5.15
N LEU A 104 -0.66 4.82 3.94
CA LEU A 104 -1.43 4.03 2.98
C LEU A 104 -1.67 2.59 3.48
N PHE A 105 -0.67 1.96 4.11
CA PHE A 105 -0.86 0.65 4.73
C PHE A 105 -1.89 0.69 5.86
N GLU A 106 -1.84 1.70 6.73
CA GLU A 106 -2.83 1.88 7.78
C GLU A 106 -4.23 2.10 7.18
N ALA A 107 -4.37 3.00 6.20
CA ALA A 107 -5.64 3.27 5.54
C ALA A 107 -6.26 1.99 4.93
N TYR A 108 -5.46 1.18 4.25
CA TYR A 108 -5.96 -0.03 3.59
C TYR A 108 -6.20 -1.19 4.56
N PHE A 109 -5.23 -1.52 5.43
CA PHE A 109 -5.29 -2.74 6.24
C PHE A 109 -5.92 -2.55 7.62
N SER A 110 -5.84 -1.34 8.18
CA SER A 110 -6.36 -1.03 9.52
C SER A 110 -7.69 -0.29 9.44
N ASP A 111 -7.83 0.66 8.51
CA ASP A 111 -9.07 1.44 8.38
C ASP A 111 -10.06 0.87 7.34
N LEU A 112 -9.67 -0.17 6.59
CA LEU A 112 -10.46 -0.76 5.49
C LEU A 112 -10.89 0.26 4.41
N LYS A 113 -10.10 1.32 4.22
CA LYS A 113 -10.36 2.35 3.21
C LYS A 113 -9.91 1.90 1.83
N ASP A 114 -10.60 2.43 0.83
CA ASP A 114 -10.28 2.24 -0.59
C ASP A 114 -9.08 3.11 -1.00
N PRO A 115 -7.93 2.51 -1.36
CA PRO A 115 -6.73 3.22 -1.81
C PRO A 115 -6.78 3.62 -3.30
N SER A 116 -7.87 3.34 -4.02
CA SER A 116 -8.14 3.88 -5.36
C SER A 116 -8.95 5.19 -5.31
N SER A 117 -9.63 5.45 -4.20
CA SER A 117 -10.41 6.68 -4.01
C SER A 117 -9.51 7.90 -3.91
N HIS A 118 -9.68 8.84 -4.84
CA HIS A 118 -8.93 10.11 -4.84
C HIS A 118 -9.11 10.87 -3.52
N GLN A 119 -10.31 10.84 -2.94
CA GLN A 119 -10.59 11.49 -1.66
C GLN A 119 -9.76 10.85 -0.53
N THR A 120 -9.77 9.52 -0.43
CA THR A 120 -8.96 8.78 0.56
C THR A 120 -7.48 9.12 0.38
N LEU A 121 -6.99 9.08 -0.85
CA LEU A 121 -5.58 9.31 -1.18
C LEU A 121 -5.13 10.74 -0.83
N ALA A 122 -5.94 11.75 -1.15
CA ALA A 122 -5.67 13.14 -0.79
C ALA A 122 -5.66 13.35 0.73
N ASP A 123 -6.61 12.74 1.45
CA ASP A 123 -6.69 12.84 2.92
C ASP A 123 -5.50 12.14 3.60
N VAL A 124 -5.07 10.99 3.08
CA VAL A 124 -3.88 10.27 3.55
C VAL A 124 -2.60 11.07 3.29
N ALA A 125 -2.48 11.69 2.11
CA ALA A 125 -1.37 12.60 1.82
C ALA A 125 -1.32 13.76 2.81
N GLN A 126 -2.46 14.39 3.09
CA GLN A 126 -2.54 15.47 4.08
C GLN A 126 -2.12 15.01 5.48
N LYS A 127 -2.55 13.80 5.91
CA LYS A 127 -2.19 13.22 7.23
C LYS A 127 -0.68 13.16 7.46
N VAL A 128 0.11 12.98 6.39
CA VAL A 128 1.59 12.90 6.47
C VAL A 128 2.30 14.23 6.20
N GLY A 129 1.54 15.33 6.11
CA GLY A 129 2.05 16.68 5.91
C GLY A 129 2.32 17.06 4.46
N LEU A 130 1.78 16.32 3.50
CA LEU A 130 1.80 16.71 2.09
C LEU A 130 0.64 17.67 1.77
N ASP A 131 0.79 18.45 0.71
CA ASP A 131 -0.28 19.36 0.26
C ASP A 131 -1.45 18.58 -0.36
N ARG A 132 -2.63 18.70 0.26
CA ARG A 132 -3.85 17.99 -0.16
C ARG A 132 -4.32 18.42 -1.57
N LEU A 133 -4.26 19.71 -1.88
CA LEU A 133 -4.71 20.23 -3.18
C LEU A 133 -3.77 19.78 -4.29
N ARG A 134 -2.47 19.71 -4.02
CA ARG A 134 -1.48 19.16 -4.94
C ARG A 134 -1.68 17.67 -5.16
N ALA A 135 -1.93 16.90 -4.11
CA ALA A 135 -2.28 15.49 -4.23
C ALA A 135 -3.51 15.32 -5.14
N GLN A 136 -4.56 16.11 -4.91
CA GLN A 136 -5.77 16.11 -5.75
C GLN A 136 -5.46 16.47 -7.22
N ALA A 137 -4.62 17.47 -7.47
CA ALA A 137 -4.24 17.87 -8.82
C ALA A 137 -3.46 16.77 -9.57
N ILE A 138 -2.61 16.02 -8.86
CA ILE A 138 -1.94 14.85 -9.42
C ILE A 138 -3.00 13.80 -9.77
N LEU A 139 -3.86 13.44 -8.81
CA LEU A 139 -4.89 12.43 -8.98
C LEU A 139 -5.86 12.75 -10.13
N ASP A 140 -6.26 14.01 -10.29
CA ASP A 140 -7.18 14.46 -11.34
C ASP A 140 -6.50 14.63 -12.72
N SER A 141 -5.20 14.32 -12.82
CA SER A 141 -4.42 14.39 -14.06
C SER A 141 -3.70 13.08 -14.34
N GLY A 142 -2.89 13.05 -15.41
CA GLY A 142 -1.97 11.93 -15.73
C GLY A 142 -0.54 12.16 -15.25
N GLU A 143 -0.30 13.12 -14.35
CA GLU A 143 1.05 13.43 -13.86
C GLU A 143 1.69 12.22 -13.16
N TYR A 144 2.97 11.93 -13.44
CA TYR A 144 3.71 10.76 -12.95
C TYR A 144 3.24 9.40 -13.49
N THR A 145 2.27 9.34 -14.43
CA THR A 145 1.83 8.06 -15.02
C THR A 145 2.97 7.36 -15.76
N ALA A 146 3.74 8.09 -16.58
CA ALA A 146 4.80 7.49 -17.39
C ALA A 146 5.94 6.96 -16.50
N GLU A 147 6.35 7.76 -15.52
CA GLU A 147 7.44 7.47 -14.59
C GLU A 147 7.12 6.25 -13.73
N VAL A 148 5.89 6.13 -13.21
CA VAL A 148 5.48 4.96 -12.42
C VAL A 148 5.42 3.70 -13.30
N ARG A 149 4.88 3.79 -14.52
CA ARG A 149 4.81 2.65 -15.44
C ARG A 149 6.19 2.17 -15.89
N GLU A 150 7.11 3.09 -16.15
CA GLU A 150 8.50 2.76 -16.47
C GLU A 150 9.18 2.07 -15.27
N ALA A 151 8.99 2.60 -14.06
CA ALA A 151 9.56 2.00 -12.86
C ALA A 151 9.00 0.59 -12.58
N GLU A 152 7.70 0.34 -12.80
CA GLU A 152 7.10 -0.99 -12.62
C GLU A 152 7.74 -2.04 -13.53
N GLN A 153 8.08 -1.69 -14.78
CA GLN A 153 8.67 -2.62 -15.73
C GLN A 153 9.98 -3.22 -15.21
N LEU A 154 10.77 -2.44 -14.46
CA LEU A 154 12.05 -2.89 -13.88
C LEU A 154 11.90 -4.01 -12.85
N TRP A 155 10.71 -4.17 -12.25
CA TRP A 155 10.45 -5.15 -11.19
C TRP A 155 9.57 -6.33 -11.64
N THR A 156 9.05 -6.26 -12.86
CA THR A 156 8.21 -7.32 -13.45
C THR A 156 8.96 -8.23 -14.44
N SER A 157 10.20 -7.88 -14.80
CA SER A 157 11.06 -8.63 -15.73
C SER A 157 11.88 -9.73 -15.06
#